data_AF-A0A973PNC3-F1
#
_entry.id   AF-A0A973PNC3-F1
#
_cell.length_a   1.000
_cell.length_b   1.000
_cell.length_c   1.000
_cell.angle_alpha   90.00
_cell.angle_beta   90.00
_cell.angle_gamma   90.00
#
_symmetry.space_group_name_H-M   'P 1'
#
loop_
_entity.id
_entity.type
_entity.pdbx_description
1 polymer ?
#
loop_
_entity_poly.entity_id
_entity_poly.type
_entity_poly.pdbx_seq_one_letter_code
_entity_poly.pdbx_strand_id
1 'polypeptide(L)'
;LWMIVLGIGQGASFGLALLLITLRAPDPAAVTALSAIAQSVGYALAAVGPVLFGALRQVSGGWTVPLVTGLGILVVQLAVGWLAGRAHAD
;
A
#
# COMPACT_ATOMS: atom_id res chain seq x y z
N LEU A 1 3.97 20.36 -6.21
CA LEU A 1 2.53 20.04 -6.02
C LEU A 1 2.29 18.53 -5.96
N TRP A 2 2.55 17.75 -7.03
CA TRP A 2 2.27 16.31 -7.05
C TRP A 2 2.98 15.52 -5.95
N MET A 3 4.26 15.82 -5.65
CA MET A 3 4.98 15.16 -4.55
C MET A 3 4.32 15.38 -3.18
N ILE A 4 3.70 16.55 -2.96
CA ILE A 4 2.99 16.85 -1.71
C ILE A 4 1.73 15.99 -1.62
N VAL A 5 0.96 15.92 -2.72
CA VAL A 5 -0.25 15.08 -2.80
C VAL A 5 0.08 13.61 -2.56
N LEU A 6 1.16 13.12 -3.20
CA LEU A 6 1.64 11.75 -2.99
C LEU A 6 2.07 11.53 -1.53
N GLY A 7 2.82 12.46 -0.95
CA GLY A 7 3.27 12.36 0.44
C GLY A 7 2.12 12.30 1.43
N ILE A 8 1.11 13.16 1.26
CA ILE A 8 -0.11 13.15 2.10
C ILE A 8 -0.85 11.82 1.93
N GLY A 9 -1.06 11.37 0.70
CA GLY A 9 -1.77 10.11 0.43
C GLY A 9 -1.07 8.89 1.03
N GLN A 10 0.26 8.80 0.89
CA GLN A 10 1.05 7.72 1.47
C GLN A 10 1.03 7.75 3.00
N GLY A 11 1.25 8.92 3.61
CA GLY A 11 1.22 9.07 5.07
C GLY A 11 -0.15 8.76 5.67
N ALA A 12 -1.22 9.28 5.08
CA ALA A 12 -2.59 9.02 5.53
C ALA A 12 -2.96 7.53 5.42
N SER A 13 -2.60 6.89 4.30
CA SER A 13 -2.88 5.46 4.09
C SER A 13 -2.11 4.58 5.07
N PHE A 14 -0.83 4.89 5.32
CA PHE A 14 0.00 4.16 6.28
C PHE A 14 -0.53 4.32 7.72
N GLY A 15 -0.84 5.55 8.12
CA GLY A 15 -1.44 5.83 9.44
C GLY A 15 -2.79 5.12 9.63
N LEU A 16 -3.64 5.13 8.62
CA LEU A 16 -4.93 4.43 8.65
C LEU A 16 -4.75 2.91 8.78
N ALA A 17 -3.78 2.32 8.09
CA ALA A 17 -3.50 0.89 8.19
C ALA A 17 -3.07 0.49 9.61
N LEU A 18 -2.15 1.25 10.24
CA LEU A 18 -1.73 1.01 11.62
C LEU A 18 -2.87 1.22 12.63
N LEU A 19 -3.72 2.22 12.40
CA LEU A 19 -4.91 2.46 13.20
C LEU A 19 -5.87 1.27 13.13
N LEU A 20 -6.18 0.77 11.94
CA LEU A 20 -7.07 -0.38 11.76
C LEU A 20 -6.52 -1.65 12.41
N ILE A 21 -5.20 -1.89 12.33
CA ILE A 21 -4.56 -2.99 13.05
C ILE A 21 -4.78 -2.84 14.55
N THR A 22 -4.55 -1.64 15.09
CA THR A 22 -4.73 -1.34 16.52
C THR A 22 -6.18 -1.54 16.98
N LEU A 23 -7.15 -1.11 16.17
CA LEU A 23 -8.57 -1.20 16.51
C LEU A 23 -9.13 -2.63 16.42
N ARG A 24 -8.52 -3.52 15.62
CA ARG A 24 -9.03 -4.87 15.35
C ARG A 24 -8.27 -5.97 16.06
N ALA A 25 -7.06 -5.70 16.52
CA ALA A 25 -6.30 -6.68 17.29
C ALA A 25 -6.93 -6.86 18.69
N PRO A 26 -7.01 -8.10 19.20
CA PRO A 26 -7.60 -8.39 20.50
C PRO A 26 -6.74 -7.92 21.68
N ASP A 27 -5.42 -7.77 21.48
CA ASP A 27 -4.46 -7.40 22.52
C ASP A 27 -3.19 -6.73 21.95
N PRO A 28 -2.36 -6.08 22.79
CA PRO A 28 -1.15 -5.38 22.33
C PRO A 28 -0.08 -6.26 21.68
N ALA A 29 0.01 -7.55 22.07
CA ALA A 29 0.97 -8.47 21.45
C ALA A 29 0.52 -8.80 20.03
N ALA A 30 -0.78 -8.99 19.81
CA ALA A 30 -1.36 -9.17 18.47
C ALA A 30 -1.17 -7.94 17.57
N VAL A 31 -1.29 -6.71 18.09
CA VAL A 31 -0.98 -5.47 17.34
C VAL A 31 0.45 -5.52 16.81
N THR A 32 1.40 -5.86 17.68
CA THR A 32 2.82 -5.92 17.34
C THR A 32 3.10 -6.98 16.29
N ALA A 33 2.58 -8.21 16.48
CA ALA A 33 2.78 -9.31 15.54
C ALA A 33 2.15 -9.01 14.16
N LEU A 34 0.91 -8.51 14.13
CA LEU A 34 0.21 -8.20 12.88
C LEU A 34 0.90 -7.05 12.13
N SER A 35 1.36 -6.02 12.85
CA SER A 35 2.14 -4.93 12.26
C SER A 35 3.45 -5.43 11.67
N ALA A 36 4.15 -6.35 12.35
CA ALA A 36 5.40 -6.92 11.85
C ALA A 36 5.16 -7.73 10.56
N ILE A 37 4.16 -8.62 10.54
CA ILE A 37 3.82 -9.40 9.34
C ILE A 37 3.44 -8.47 8.18
N ALA A 38 2.57 -7.49 8.42
CA ALA A 38 2.14 -6.54 7.39
C ALA A 38 3.32 -5.77 6.79
N GLN A 39 4.24 -5.30 7.64
CA GLN A 39 5.44 -4.58 7.19
C GLN A 39 6.42 -5.50 6.46
N SER A 40 6.71 -6.70 6.99
CA SER A 40 7.64 -7.64 6.34
C SER A 40 7.16 -8.04 4.95
N VAL A 41 5.89 -8.43 4.82
CA VAL A 41 5.29 -8.77 3.52
C VAL A 41 5.24 -7.54 2.61
N GLY A 42 4.84 -6.38 3.15
CA GLY A 42 4.75 -5.13 2.40
C GLY A 42 6.10 -4.69 1.83
N TYR A 43 7.17 -4.76 2.63
CA TYR A 43 8.53 -4.41 2.17
C TYR A 43 9.10 -5.43 1.18
N ALA A 44 8.83 -6.73 1.39
CA ALA A 44 9.20 -7.75 0.42
C ALA A 44 8.54 -7.50 -0.95
N LEU A 45 7.25 -7.13 -0.96
CA LEU A 45 6.55 -6.74 -2.17
C LEU A 45 7.10 -5.42 -2.76
N ALA A 46 7.36 -4.42 -1.92
CA ALA A 46 7.88 -3.12 -2.35
C ALA A 46 9.24 -3.22 -3.06
N ALA A 47 10.07 -4.18 -2.68
CA ALA A 47 11.37 -4.44 -3.32
C ALA A 47 11.24 -4.80 -4.82
N VAL A 48 10.09 -5.34 -5.24
CA VAL A 48 9.81 -5.64 -6.65
C VAL A 48 9.53 -4.36 -7.46
N GLY A 49 9.03 -3.31 -6.81
CA GLY A 49 8.61 -2.05 -7.44
C GLY A 49 9.68 -1.41 -8.33
N PRO A 50 10.90 -1.14 -7.84
CA PRO A 50 11.96 -0.52 -8.65
C PRO A 50 12.33 -1.35 -9.89
N VAL A 51 12.40 -2.67 -9.76
CA VAL A 51 12.72 -3.59 -10.87
C VAL A 51 11.61 -3.55 -11.92
N LEU A 52 10.36 -3.66 -11.48
CA LEU A 52 9.18 -3.61 -12.36
C LEU A 52 9.10 -2.28 -13.12
N PHE A 53 9.16 -1.15 -12.41
CA PHE A 53 9.04 0.18 -13.04
C PHE A 53 10.24 0.50 -13.94
N GLY A 54 11.44 0.04 -13.56
CA GLY A 54 12.64 0.13 -14.39
C GLY A 54 12.49 -0.65 -15.70
N ALA A 55 12.05 -1.91 -15.63
CA ALA A 55 11.82 -2.75 -16.80
C ALA A 55 10.71 -2.18 -17.71
N LEU A 56 9.58 -1.76 -17.13
CA LEU A 56 8.48 -1.14 -17.87
C LEU A 56 8.93 0.11 -18.62
N ARG A 57 9.74 0.96 -17.98
CA ARG A 57 10.31 2.15 -18.62
C ARG A 57 11.25 1.79 -19.76
N GLN A 58 12.12 0.79 -19.58
CA GLN A 58 13.07 0.36 -20.60
C GLN A 58 12.36 -0.19 -21.84
N VAL A 59 11.37 -1.06 -21.65
CA VAL A 59 10.63 -1.69 -22.76
C VAL A 59 9.70 -0.71 -23.46
N SER A 60 9.05 0.20 -22.72
CA SER A 60 8.12 1.18 -23.30
C SER A 60 8.80 2.45 -23.86
N GLY A 61 10.08 2.68 -23.56
CA GLY A 61 10.83 3.86 -23.98
C GLY A 61 10.41 5.17 -23.30
N GLY A 62 9.52 5.13 -22.30
CA GLY A 62 8.96 6.32 -21.67
C GLY A 62 8.34 6.06 -20.30
N TRP A 63 7.72 7.10 -19.72
CA TRP A 63 7.13 7.03 -18.38
C TRP A 63 5.64 6.74 -18.35
N THR A 64 4.95 6.86 -19.48
CA THR A 64 3.50 6.69 -19.56
C THR A 64 3.06 5.30 -19.08
N VAL A 65 3.69 4.23 -19.59
CA VAL A 65 3.35 2.86 -19.19
C VAL A 65 3.61 2.62 -17.70
N PRO A 66 4.81 2.90 -17.14
CA PRO A 66 5.04 2.79 -15.70
C PRO A 66 4.03 3.56 -14.84
N LEU A 67 3.69 4.80 -15.21
CA LEU A 67 2.76 5.64 -14.45
C LEU A 67 1.33 5.10 -14.50
N VAL A 68 0.86 4.64 -15.66
CA VAL A 68 -0.46 3.99 -15.79
C VAL A 68 -0.51 2.68 -14.99
N THR A 69 0.55 1.89 -15.02
CA THR A 69 0.66 0.69 -14.16
C THR A 69 0.60 1.05 -12.68
N GLY A 70 1.30 2.12 -12.25
CA GLY A 70 1.21 2.63 -10.88
C GLY A 70 -0.20 3.05 -10.47
N LEU A 71 -0.92 3.75 -11.36
CA LEU A 71 -2.33 4.09 -11.13
C LEU A 71 -3.20 2.84 -10.98
N GLY A 72 -2.97 1.81 -11.80
CA GLY A 72 -3.64 0.51 -11.67
C GLY A 72 -3.39 -0.16 -10.32
N ILE A 73 -2.14 -0.15 -9.84
CA ILE A 73 -1.78 -0.67 -8.51
C ILE A 73 -2.50 0.10 -7.40
N LEU A 74 -2.60 1.43 -7.51
CA LEU A 74 -3.34 2.26 -6.54
C LEU A 74 -4.84 1.91 -6.50
N VAL A 75 -5.46 1.59 -7.65
CA VAL A 75 -6.86 1.13 -7.70
C VAL A 75 -7.03 -0.21 -6.97
N VAL A 76 -6.10 -1.15 -7.17
CA VAL A 76 -6.12 -2.43 -6.44
C VAL A 76 -5.93 -2.19 -4.93
N GLN A 77 -4.99 -1.34 -4.55
CA GLN A 77 -4.76 -0.97 -3.15
C GLN A 77 -6.01 -0.34 -2.52
N LEU A 78 -6.70 0.55 -3.24
CA LEU A 78 -7.96 1.15 -2.80
C LEU A 78 -9.05 0.10 -2.59
N ALA A 79 -9.22 -0.84 -3.53
CA ALA A 79 -10.20 -1.90 -3.42
C ALA A 79 -9.94 -2.82 -2.21
N VAL A 80 -8.69 -3.24 -2.01
CA VAL A 80 -8.30 -4.04 -0.85
C VAL A 80 -8.49 -3.26 0.45
N GLY A 81 -8.08 -1.99 0.48
CA GLY A 81 -8.27 -1.11 1.64
C GLY A 81 -9.74 -0.91 2.00
N TRP A 82 -10.60 -0.74 1.00
CA TRP A 82 -12.05 -0.63 1.18
C TRP A 82 -12.66 -1.92 1.76
N LEU A 83 -12.29 -3.08 1.19
CA LEU A 83 -12.74 -4.38 1.67
C LEU A 83 -12.21 -4.71 3.07
N ALA A 84 -11.01 -4.25 3.42
CA ALA A 84 -10.47 -4.38 4.75
C ALA A 84 -11.20 -3.45 5.73
N GLY A 85 -11.48 -2.20 5.34
CA GLY A 85 -12.09 -1.18 6.18
C GLY A 85 -13.59 -1.37 6.47
N ARG A 86 -14.31 -2.14 5.64
CA ARG A 86 -15.74 -2.41 5.88
C ARG A 86 -15.96 -3.01 7.28
N ALA A 87 -16.99 -2.53 7.97
CA ALA A 87 -17.46 -3.14 9.21
C ALA A 87 -18.01 -4.53 8.87
N HIS A 88 -17.56 -5.55 9.59
CA HIS A 88 -18.29 -6.81 9.64
C HIS A 88 -19.46 -6.55 10.59
N ALA A 89 -20.67 -6.46 10.03
CA ALA A 89 -21.89 -6.41 10.81
C ALA A 89 -22.20 -7.85 11.24
N ASP A 90 -21.63 -8.26 12.36
CA ASP A 90 -22.02 -9.47 13.10
C ASP A 90 -22.73 -9.04 14.39
#